data_AF-A0A395J3G0-F1
#
_entry.id   AF-A0A395J3G0-F1
#
_cell.length_a   1.000
_cell.length_b   1.000
_cell.length_c   1.000
_cell.angle_alpha   90.00
_cell.angle_beta   90.00
_cell.angle_gamma   90.00
#
_symmetry.space_group_name_H-M   'P 1'
#
loop_
_entity.id
_entity.type
_entity.pdbx_description
1 polymer ?
#
loop_
_entity_poly.entity_id
_entity_poly.type
_entity_poly.pdbx_seq_one_letter_code
_entity_poly.pdbx_strand_id
1 'polypeptide(L)'
;MKERHQRTATHLEDRQVAAEMELRMTLKQGERSVQIRLKHMEAYCNGLGRNATGHDTPRVVTEKDLRELGQQYNIRDDLGRLHQSRINVMRDKQAKQMENLVVRQEEELQNLALKQNLELETLEEMHSREEEGIIALFIERKSRLIWRWNLTEEVERKKLADKTGLKFAPMPPISWPQPKRSPVLGLESVFE
;
A
#
# COMPACT_ATOMS: atom_id res chain seq x y z
N MET A 1 6.94 -1.68 4.22
CA MET A 1 6.08 -0.86 3.34
C MET A 1 4.64 -0.85 3.84
N LYS A 2 3.96 -2.01 3.92
CA LYS A 2 2.64 -2.15 4.59
C LYS A 2 2.57 -1.53 5.99
N GLU A 3 3.57 -1.78 6.83
CA GLU A 3 3.65 -1.18 8.18
C GLU A 3 3.75 0.36 8.16
N ARG A 4 4.47 0.92 7.18
CA ARG A 4 4.57 2.38 7.00
C ARG A 4 3.24 2.98 6.53
N HIS A 5 2.54 2.29 5.64
CA HIS A 5 1.19 2.67 5.20
C HIS A 5 0.21 2.66 6.37
N GLN A 6 0.23 1.61 7.17
CA GLN A 6 -0.60 1.49 8.37
C GLN A 6 -0.30 2.63 9.36
N ARG A 7 0.97 2.92 9.66
CA ARG A 7 1.35 4.05 10.53
C ARG A 7 0.88 5.41 9.99
N THR A 8 0.94 5.60 8.67
CA THR A 8 0.46 6.84 8.04
C THR A 8 -1.07 6.97 8.16
N ALA A 9 -1.80 5.87 7.95
CA ALA A 9 -3.24 5.83 8.09
C ALA A 9 -3.67 6.12 9.53
N THR A 10 -3.06 5.46 10.51
CA THR A 10 -3.36 5.70 11.94
C THR A 10 -3.07 7.14 12.34
N HIS A 11 -1.96 7.72 11.88
CA HIS A 11 -1.66 9.12 12.15
C HIS A 11 -2.68 10.10 11.53
N LEU A 12 -3.19 9.79 10.34
CA LEU A 12 -4.25 10.57 9.73
C LEU A 12 -5.53 10.47 10.55
N GLU A 13 -5.92 9.27 10.96
CA GLU A 13 -7.09 9.01 11.81
C GLU A 13 -7.00 9.77 13.14
N ASP A 14 -5.87 9.68 13.85
CA ASP A 14 -5.67 10.39 15.12
C ASP A 14 -5.87 11.90 14.95
N ARG A 15 -5.31 12.47 13.88
CA ARG A 15 -5.47 13.89 13.56
C ARG A 15 -6.92 14.25 13.23
N GLN A 16 -7.63 13.38 12.52
CA GLN A 16 -9.04 13.55 12.18
C GLN A 16 -9.93 13.52 13.43
N VAL A 17 -9.68 12.56 14.33
CA VAL A 17 -10.38 12.45 15.62
C VAL A 17 -10.13 13.69 16.47
N ALA A 18 -8.88 14.15 16.58
CA ALA A 18 -8.55 15.37 17.33
C ALA A 18 -9.28 16.59 16.78
N ALA A 19 -9.31 16.77 15.46
CA ALA A 19 -10.04 17.87 14.82
C ALA A 19 -11.56 17.79 15.04
N GLU A 20 -12.14 16.59 15.02
CA GLU A 20 -13.56 16.40 15.31
C GLU A 20 -13.88 16.71 16.78
N MET A 21 -13.02 16.29 17.72
CA MET A 21 -13.17 16.60 19.14
C MET A 21 -13.13 18.11 19.37
N GLU A 22 -12.16 18.82 18.79
CA GLU A 22 -12.04 20.28 18.89
C GLU A 22 -13.26 21.01 18.32
N LEU A 23 -13.73 20.58 17.14
CA LEU A 23 -14.94 21.13 16.53
C LEU A 23 -16.15 20.96 17.45
N ARG A 24 -16.36 19.75 17.99
CA ARG A 24 -17.48 19.47 18.90
C ARG A 24 -17.39 20.28 20.19
N MET A 25 -16.19 20.46 20.74
CA MET A 25 -15.99 21.32 21.92
C MET A 25 -16.38 22.77 21.62
N THR A 26 -15.95 23.30 20.48
CA THR A 26 -16.27 24.67 20.05
C THR A 26 -17.77 24.87 19.84
N LEU A 27 -18.43 23.91 19.18
CA LEU A 27 -19.88 23.96 18.95
C LEU A 27 -20.66 23.91 20.28
N LYS A 28 -20.28 23.03 21.21
CA LYS A 28 -20.86 22.96 22.56
C LYS A 28 -20.65 24.25 23.36
N GLN A 29 -19.49 24.88 23.23
CA GLN A 29 -19.24 26.17 23.87
C GLN A 29 -20.13 27.28 23.29
N GLY A 30 -20.33 27.28 21.96
CA GLY A 30 -21.28 28.16 21.28
C GLY A 30 -22.71 27.98 21.77
N GLU A 31 -23.19 26.73 21.85
CA GLU A 31 -24.49 26.36 22.43
C GLU A 31 -24.68 26.94 23.84
N ARG A 32 -23.70 26.73 24.73
CA ARG A 32 -23.75 27.26 26.10
C ARG A 32 -23.84 28.79 26.13
N SER A 33 -23.07 29.46 25.27
CA SER A 33 -23.07 30.93 25.19
C SER A 33 -24.43 31.47 24.74
N VAL A 34 -25.04 30.86 23.71
CA VAL A 34 -26.39 31.22 23.24
C VAL A 34 -27.42 30.96 24.34
N GLN A 35 -27.34 29.83 25.04
CA GLN A 35 -28.27 29.49 26.13
C GLN A 35 -28.16 30.49 27.30
N ILE A 36 -26.94 30.86 27.70
CA ILE A 36 -26.71 31.86 28.75
C ILE A 36 -27.30 33.21 28.33
N ARG A 37 -27.04 33.65 27.09
CA ARG A 37 -27.58 34.90 26.55
C ARG A 37 -29.12 34.89 26.54
N LEU A 38 -29.73 33.82 26.05
CA LEU A 38 -31.19 33.65 26.06
C LEU A 38 -31.74 33.77 27.47
N LYS A 39 -31.16 33.05 28.45
CA LYS A 39 -31.60 33.12 29.85
C LYS A 39 -31.48 34.54 30.44
N HIS A 40 -30.43 35.28 30.09
CA HIS A 40 -30.29 36.69 30.51
C HIS A 40 -31.35 37.59 29.88
N MET A 41 -31.62 37.43 28.59
CA MET A 41 -32.66 38.22 27.89
C MET A 41 -34.07 37.86 28.37
N GLU A 42 -34.33 36.57 28.65
CA GLU A 42 -35.57 36.11 29.28
C GLU A 42 -35.75 36.72 30.68
N ALA A 43 -34.70 36.71 31.51
CA ALA A 43 -34.73 37.32 32.85
C ALA A 43 -34.92 38.84 32.77
N TYR A 44 -34.32 39.50 31.78
CA TYR A 44 -34.51 40.92 31.52
C TYR A 44 -35.97 41.24 31.13
N CYS A 45 -36.55 40.45 30.22
CA CYS A 45 -37.93 40.65 29.77
C CYS A 45 -38.98 40.26 30.82
N ASN A 46 -38.74 39.21 31.61
CA ASN A 46 -39.65 38.72 32.66
C ASN A 46 -39.48 39.44 34.02
N GLY A 47 -38.35 40.14 34.23
CA GLY A 47 -38.02 40.83 35.48
C GLY A 47 -38.90 42.03 35.81
N LEU A 48 -39.79 42.44 34.88
CA LEU A 48 -40.76 43.54 35.01
C LEU A 48 -41.79 43.38 36.14
N GLY A 49 -41.81 42.27 36.88
CA GLY A 49 -42.87 41.99 37.87
C GLY A 49 -42.44 41.58 39.29
N ARG A 50 -41.14 41.47 39.63
CA ARG A 50 -40.73 40.89 40.94
C ARG A 50 -39.91 41.78 41.88
N ASN A 51 -39.20 42.80 41.39
CA ASN A 51 -38.28 43.59 42.23
C ASN A 51 -38.53 45.11 42.12
N ALA A 52 -39.73 45.56 42.44
CA ALA A 52 -40.04 46.99 42.61
C ALA A 52 -39.75 47.50 44.04
N THR A 53 -38.69 47.01 44.69
CA THR A 53 -38.29 47.42 46.06
C THR A 53 -36.84 47.93 46.15
N GLY A 54 -36.19 48.20 45.02
CA GLY A 54 -34.86 48.81 44.95
C GLY A 54 -34.90 50.18 44.27
N HIS A 55 -34.12 51.12 44.78
CA HIS A 55 -34.02 52.55 44.41
C HIS A 55 -33.41 52.81 43.01
N ASP A 56 -33.70 51.96 42.02
CA ASP A 56 -33.27 52.13 40.65
C ASP A 56 -34.48 52.42 39.74
N THR A 57 -34.28 53.27 38.73
CA THR A 57 -35.32 53.69 37.78
C THR A 57 -36.08 52.49 37.17
N PRO A 58 -37.41 52.59 36.95
CA PRO A 58 -38.18 51.50 36.37
C PRO A 58 -37.67 51.23 34.94
N ARG A 59 -36.99 50.09 34.76
CA ARG A 59 -36.49 49.67 33.44
C ARG A 59 -37.67 49.27 32.56
N VAL A 60 -37.80 49.93 31.41
CA VAL A 60 -38.87 49.67 30.43
C VAL A 60 -38.34 48.76 29.33
N VAL A 61 -38.95 47.58 29.18
CA VAL A 61 -38.68 46.68 28.05
C VAL A 61 -39.36 47.24 26.80
N THR A 62 -38.61 47.37 25.71
CA THR A 62 -39.11 47.90 24.45
C THR A 62 -39.56 46.78 23.50
N GLU A 63 -40.40 47.09 22.51
CA GLU A 63 -40.79 46.13 21.46
C GLU A 63 -39.55 45.55 20.72
N LYS A 64 -38.49 46.37 20.61
CA LYS A 64 -37.22 45.97 20.03
C LYS A 64 -36.58 44.83 20.82
N ASP A 65 -36.59 44.90 22.15
CA ASP A 65 -36.00 43.87 23.03
C ASP A 65 -36.74 42.53 22.90
N LEU A 66 -38.06 42.56 22.77
CA LEU A 66 -38.88 41.36 22.53
C LEU A 66 -38.61 40.75 21.15
N ARG A 67 -38.40 41.60 20.12
CA ARG A 67 -38.04 41.14 18.78
C ARG A 67 -36.65 40.50 18.76
N GLU A 68 -35.68 41.09 19.47
CA GLU A 68 -34.33 40.53 19.62
C GLU A 68 -34.36 39.19 20.39
N LEU A 69 -35.20 39.05 21.42
CA LEU A 69 -35.41 37.78 22.10
C LEU A 69 -35.97 36.71 21.15
N GLY A 70 -36.96 37.05 20.34
CA GLY A 70 -37.49 36.15 19.30
C GLY A 70 -36.42 35.71 18.29
N GLN A 71 -35.53 36.61 17.88
CA GLN A 71 -34.40 36.26 17.01
C GLN A 71 -33.43 35.28 17.69
N GLN A 72 -33.16 35.43 18.98
CA GLN A 72 -32.29 34.50 19.71
C GLN A 72 -32.88 33.10 19.82
N TYR A 73 -34.21 32.96 19.93
CA TYR A 73 -34.85 31.64 19.91
C TYR A 73 -34.72 30.96 18.55
N ASN A 74 -34.93 31.70 17.46
CA ASN A 74 -34.71 31.16 16.11
C ASN A 74 -33.26 30.66 15.94
N ILE A 75 -32.28 31.42 16.42
CA ILE A 75 -30.86 31.03 16.38
C ILE A 75 -30.64 29.72 17.16
N ARG A 76 -31.21 29.58 18.36
CA ARG A 76 -31.10 28.35 19.17
C ARG A 76 -31.70 27.15 18.43
N ASP A 77 -32.86 27.31 17.83
CA ASP A 77 -33.59 26.22 17.19
C ASP A 77 -32.88 25.76 15.90
N ASP A 78 -32.27 26.70 15.14
CA ASP A 78 -31.44 26.39 13.97
C ASP A 78 -30.06 25.80 14.31
N LEU A 79 -29.59 25.99 15.55
CA LEU A 79 -28.22 25.69 15.95
C LEU A 79 -27.86 24.22 15.79
N GLY A 80 -28.76 23.32 16.20
CA GLY A 80 -28.54 21.88 16.08
C GLY A 80 -28.36 21.43 14.63
N ARG A 81 -29.17 21.97 13.71
CA ARG A 81 -29.07 21.68 12.27
C ARG A 81 -27.76 22.21 11.69
N LEU A 82 -27.37 23.43 12.04
CA LEU A 82 -26.09 24.03 11.63
C LEU A 82 -24.88 23.27 12.18
N HIS A 83 -24.93 22.81 13.41
CA HIS A 83 -23.89 22.01 14.03
C HIS A 83 -23.73 20.67 13.31
N GLN A 84 -24.86 20.00 13.04
CA GLN A 84 -24.84 18.72 12.33
C GLN A 84 -24.31 18.87 10.91
N SER A 85 -24.74 19.89 10.15
CA SER A 85 -24.26 20.11 8.79
C SER A 85 -22.75 20.39 8.77
N ARG A 86 -22.24 21.17 9.73
CA ARG A 86 -20.81 21.46 9.85
C ARG A 86 -19.98 20.22 10.17
N ILE A 87 -20.48 19.34 11.05
CA ILE A 87 -19.83 18.06 11.36
C ILE A 87 -19.83 17.16 10.12
N ASN A 88 -20.94 17.08 9.39
CA ASN A 88 -21.05 16.25 8.19
C ASN A 88 -20.06 16.70 7.11
N VAL A 89 -20.01 18.01 6.79
CA VAL A 89 -19.06 18.55 5.81
C VAL A 89 -17.60 18.24 6.20
N MET A 90 -17.30 18.34 7.49
CA MET A 90 -15.97 18.02 8.00
C MET A 90 -15.66 16.52 7.83
N ARG A 91 -16.60 15.63 8.17
CA ARG A 91 -16.46 14.18 7.99
C ARG A 91 -16.35 13.77 6.52
N ASP A 92 -17.11 14.38 5.62
CA ASP A 92 -17.02 14.12 4.18
C ASP A 92 -15.64 14.50 3.64
N LYS A 93 -15.08 15.62 4.11
CA LYS A 93 -13.71 16.03 3.78
C LYS A 93 -12.69 15.02 4.31
N GLN A 94 -12.85 14.54 5.54
CA GLN A 94 -11.98 13.52 6.14
C GLN A 94 -12.05 12.19 5.38
N ALA A 95 -13.25 11.74 5.02
CA ALA A 95 -13.47 10.53 4.23
C ALA A 95 -12.77 10.61 2.87
N LYS A 96 -12.93 11.73 2.16
CA LYS A 96 -12.22 11.96 0.88
C LYS A 96 -10.70 11.99 1.04
N GLN A 97 -10.19 12.52 2.15
CA GLN A 97 -8.75 12.48 2.44
C GLN A 97 -8.26 11.07 2.69
N MET A 98 -9.04 10.25 3.40
CA MET A 98 -8.72 8.84 3.66
C MET A 98 -8.74 8.02 2.37
N GLU A 99 -9.77 8.20 1.53
CA GLU A 99 -9.88 7.56 0.21
C GLU A 99 -8.66 7.87 -0.66
N ASN A 100 -8.30 9.16 -0.78
CA ASN A 100 -7.11 9.55 -1.53
C ASN A 100 -5.80 8.96 -0.97
N LEU A 101 -5.72 8.78 0.36
CA LEU A 101 -4.56 8.14 0.98
C LEU A 101 -4.50 6.66 0.57
N VAL A 102 -5.61 5.94 0.66
CA VAL A 102 -5.71 4.52 0.28
C VAL A 102 -5.35 4.33 -1.18
N VAL A 103 -5.91 5.13 -2.09
CA VAL A 103 -5.60 5.06 -3.53
C VAL A 103 -4.11 5.22 -3.79
N ARG A 104 -3.45 6.21 -3.17
CA ARG A 104 -2.00 6.39 -3.30
C ARG A 104 -1.21 5.20 -2.76
N GLN A 105 -1.63 4.64 -1.63
CA GLN A 105 -0.98 3.47 -1.04
C GLN A 105 -1.12 2.24 -1.96
N GLU A 106 -2.28 2.03 -2.57
CA GLU A 106 -2.52 0.98 -3.55
C GLU A 106 -1.66 1.17 -4.80
N GLU A 107 -1.60 2.37 -5.36
CA GLU A 107 -0.73 2.71 -6.50
C GLU A 107 0.75 2.44 -6.18
N GLU A 108 1.22 2.82 -4.99
CA GLU A 108 2.59 2.52 -4.55
C GLU A 108 2.87 1.01 -4.48
N LEU A 109 1.91 0.21 -3.99
CA LEU A 109 2.02 -1.25 -3.93
C LEU A 109 2.02 -1.88 -5.32
N GLN A 110 1.14 -1.43 -6.21
CA GLN A 110 1.08 -1.89 -7.59
C GLN A 110 2.39 -1.58 -8.33
N ASN A 111 2.91 -0.37 -8.20
CA ASN A 111 4.18 0.01 -8.80
C ASN A 111 5.35 -0.83 -8.28
N LEU A 112 5.36 -1.16 -6.99
CA LEU A 112 6.37 -2.05 -6.41
C LEU A 112 6.27 -3.47 -6.98
N ALA A 113 5.05 -4.01 -7.10
CA ALA A 113 4.82 -5.33 -7.68
C ALA A 113 5.25 -5.39 -9.15
N LEU A 114 4.94 -4.35 -9.94
CA LEU A 114 5.39 -4.25 -11.32
C LEU A 114 6.92 -4.25 -11.43
N LYS A 115 7.61 -3.46 -10.58
CA LYS A 115 9.08 -3.47 -10.54
C LYS A 115 9.64 -4.83 -10.18
N GLN A 116 9.07 -5.49 -9.17
CA GLN A 116 9.50 -6.83 -8.77
C GLN A 116 9.33 -7.84 -9.90
N ASN A 117 8.20 -7.80 -10.62
CA ASN A 117 7.97 -8.70 -11.75
C ASN A 117 8.97 -8.46 -12.88
N LEU A 118 9.25 -7.20 -13.22
CA LEU A 118 10.27 -6.86 -14.22
C LEU A 118 11.65 -7.35 -13.79
N GLU A 119 12.03 -7.18 -12.53
CA GLU A 119 13.30 -7.69 -12.00
C GLU A 119 13.36 -9.23 -12.10
N LEU A 120 12.28 -9.93 -11.79
CA LEU A 120 12.20 -11.39 -11.95
C LEU A 120 12.33 -11.81 -13.41
N GLU A 121 11.60 -11.18 -14.33
CA GLU A 121 11.71 -11.47 -15.77
C GLU A 121 13.14 -11.26 -16.28
N THR A 122 13.81 -10.18 -15.86
CA THR A 122 15.21 -9.95 -16.24
C THR A 122 16.15 -11.01 -15.68
N LEU A 123 15.91 -11.48 -14.46
CA LEU A 123 16.72 -12.53 -13.84
C LEU A 123 16.49 -13.88 -14.52
N GLU A 124 15.24 -14.20 -14.87
CA GLU A 124 14.88 -15.40 -15.61
C GLU A 124 15.51 -15.41 -17.02
N GLU A 125 15.49 -14.28 -17.72
CA GLU A 125 16.19 -14.13 -19.00
C GLU A 125 17.69 -14.34 -18.87
N MET A 126 18.32 -13.76 -17.86
CA MET A 126 19.76 -13.94 -17.60
C MET A 126 20.07 -15.40 -17.30
N HIS A 127 19.27 -16.04 -16.45
CA HIS A 127 19.45 -17.43 -16.08
C HIS A 127 19.32 -18.35 -17.30
N SER A 128 18.29 -18.15 -18.13
CA SER A 128 18.08 -18.89 -19.37
C SER A 128 19.28 -18.76 -20.32
N ARG A 129 19.81 -17.54 -20.51
CA ARG A 129 21.02 -17.31 -21.32
C ARG A 129 22.25 -18.02 -20.76
N GLU A 130 22.41 -18.06 -19.44
CA GLU A 130 23.49 -18.79 -18.80
C GLU A 130 23.35 -20.31 -18.98
N GLU A 131 22.14 -20.86 -18.82
CA GLU A 131 21.84 -22.27 -19.06
C GLU A 131 22.13 -22.67 -20.51
N GLU A 132 21.64 -21.89 -21.48
CA GLU A 132 21.93 -22.08 -22.91
C GLU A 132 23.44 -22.04 -23.19
N GLY A 133 24.15 -21.08 -22.59
CA GLY A 133 25.60 -20.96 -22.70
C GLY A 133 26.33 -22.18 -22.16
N ILE A 134 25.92 -22.71 -21.01
CA ILE A 134 26.50 -23.92 -20.42
C ILE A 134 26.23 -25.13 -21.32
N ILE A 135 25.00 -25.30 -21.80
CA ILE A 135 24.63 -26.40 -22.70
C ILE A 135 25.47 -26.35 -23.99
N ALA A 136 25.63 -25.16 -24.59
CA ALA A 136 26.45 -24.97 -25.77
C ALA A 136 27.92 -25.35 -25.53
N LEU A 137 28.49 -24.94 -24.40
CA LEU A 137 29.85 -25.30 -24.00
C LEU A 137 30.02 -26.82 -23.80
N PHE A 138 29.03 -27.49 -23.21
CA PHE A 138 29.07 -28.95 -23.08
C PHE A 138 29.00 -29.66 -24.44
N ILE A 139 28.15 -29.19 -25.35
CA ILE A 139 28.05 -29.73 -26.71
C ILE A 139 29.37 -29.55 -27.46
N GLU A 140 29.99 -28.37 -27.37
CA GLU A 140 31.28 -28.08 -28.00
C GLU A 140 32.38 -29.01 -27.44
N ARG A 141 32.49 -29.09 -26.12
CA ARG A 141 33.49 -29.95 -25.45
C ARG A 141 33.31 -31.42 -25.79
N LYS A 142 32.06 -31.90 -25.79
CA LYS A 142 31.69 -33.26 -26.17
C LYS A 142 32.11 -33.55 -27.61
N SER A 143 31.78 -32.65 -28.54
CA SER A 143 32.11 -32.80 -29.96
C SER A 143 33.63 -32.84 -30.17
N ARG A 144 34.37 -31.95 -29.51
CA ARG A 144 35.84 -31.92 -29.55
C ARG A 144 36.46 -33.21 -29.00
N LEU A 145 35.92 -33.75 -27.91
CA LEU A 145 36.44 -34.99 -27.33
C LEU A 145 36.15 -36.20 -28.23
N ILE A 146 34.94 -36.30 -28.81
CA ILE A 146 34.60 -37.34 -29.78
C ILE A 146 35.53 -37.29 -31.00
N TRP A 147 35.76 -36.09 -31.53
CA TRP A 147 36.67 -35.90 -32.67
C TRP A 147 38.10 -36.34 -32.32
N ARG A 148 38.62 -35.91 -31.17
CA ARG A 148 39.95 -36.33 -30.70
C ARG A 148 40.05 -37.83 -30.51
N TRP A 149 39.04 -38.45 -29.90
CA TRP A 149 38.97 -39.89 -29.70
C TRP A 149 39.06 -40.64 -31.03
N ASN A 150 38.22 -40.29 -32.00
CA ASN A 150 38.20 -40.92 -33.32
C ASN A 150 39.56 -40.78 -34.04
N LEU A 151 40.18 -39.60 -33.95
CA LEU A 151 41.50 -39.39 -34.55
C LEU A 151 42.58 -40.26 -33.88
N THR A 152 42.61 -40.30 -32.54
CA THR A 152 43.58 -41.13 -31.81
C THR A 152 43.37 -42.62 -32.07
N GLU A 153 42.12 -43.05 -32.14
CA GLU A 153 41.75 -44.42 -32.42
C GLU A 153 42.19 -44.83 -33.83
N GLU A 154 41.97 -43.99 -34.84
CA GLU A 154 42.41 -44.26 -36.22
C GLU A 154 43.95 -44.35 -36.32
N VAL A 155 44.67 -43.46 -35.63
CA VAL A 155 46.13 -43.45 -35.61
C VAL A 155 46.68 -44.72 -34.95
N GLU A 156 46.16 -45.10 -33.78
CA GLU A 156 46.61 -46.31 -33.09
C GLU A 156 46.23 -47.58 -33.87
N ARG A 157 45.07 -47.59 -34.53
CA ARG A 157 44.64 -48.70 -35.39
C ARG A 157 45.60 -48.90 -36.57
N LYS A 158 46.02 -47.82 -37.23
CA LYS A 158 47.01 -47.88 -38.32
C LYS A 158 48.35 -48.39 -37.81
N LYS A 159 48.86 -47.85 -36.69
CA LYS A 159 50.11 -48.32 -36.07
C LYS A 159 50.07 -49.81 -35.72
N LEU A 160 48.92 -50.31 -35.25
CA LEU A 160 48.76 -51.73 -34.91
C LEU A 160 48.72 -52.60 -36.17
N ALA A 161 48.03 -52.13 -37.22
CA ALA A 161 47.97 -52.82 -38.51
C ALA A 161 49.35 -52.94 -39.16
N ASP A 162 50.15 -51.87 -39.13
CA ASP A 162 51.51 -51.86 -39.69
C ASP A 162 52.44 -52.85 -38.95
N LYS A 163 52.27 -53.00 -37.63
CA LYS A 163 53.09 -53.92 -36.81
C LYS A 163 52.74 -55.39 -36.98
N THR A 164 51.46 -55.71 -37.17
CA THR A 164 50.97 -57.10 -37.22
C THR A 164 50.67 -57.60 -38.62
N GLY A 165 50.61 -56.72 -39.62
CA GLY A 165 50.22 -57.04 -41.00
C GLY A 165 48.73 -57.35 -41.18
N LEU A 166 47.92 -57.20 -40.13
CA LEU A 166 46.49 -57.50 -40.11
C LEU A 166 45.66 -56.21 -40.13
N LYS A 167 44.49 -56.25 -40.77
CA LYS A 167 43.53 -55.13 -40.75
C LYS A 167 42.61 -55.25 -39.54
N PHE A 168 42.56 -54.20 -38.73
CA PHE A 168 41.66 -54.10 -37.57
C PHE A 168 40.40 -53.27 -37.88
N ALA A 169 39.30 -53.61 -37.21
CA ALA A 169 38.05 -52.88 -37.29
C ALA A 169 38.06 -51.61 -36.40
N PRO A 170 37.16 -50.63 -36.66
CA PRO A 170 36.96 -49.51 -35.76
C PRO A 170 36.53 -49.91 -34.37
N MET A 171 37.07 -49.20 -33.37
CA MET A 171 36.54 -49.29 -32.01
C MET A 171 35.11 -48.72 -31.97
N PRO A 172 34.18 -49.33 -31.19
CA PRO A 172 32.84 -48.78 -31.02
C PRO A 172 32.90 -47.35 -30.45
N PRO A 173 31.95 -46.48 -30.84
CA PRO A 173 31.90 -45.12 -30.34
C PRO A 173 31.64 -45.11 -28.83
N ILE A 174 32.33 -44.21 -28.11
CA ILE A 174 32.08 -44.00 -26.67
C ILE A 174 30.68 -43.41 -26.50
N SER A 175 29.82 -44.13 -25.78
CA SER A 175 28.53 -43.60 -25.34
C SER A 175 28.75 -42.69 -24.12
N TRP A 176 28.25 -41.47 -24.22
CA TRP A 176 28.25 -40.56 -23.08
C TRP A 176 27.17 -40.98 -22.09
N PRO A 177 27.46 -40.94 -20.78
CA PRO A 177 26.47 -41.30 -19.78
C PRO A 177 25.27 -40.37 -19.91
N GLN A 178 24.08 -40.97 -20.00
CA GLN A 178 22.84 -40.19 -20.12
C GLN A 178 22.59 -39.48 -18.78
N PRO A 179 22.17 -38.21 -18.80
CA PRO A 179 21.78 -37.52 -17.58
C PRO A 179 20.63 -38.31 -16.94
N LYS A 180 20.86 -38.84 -15.73
CA LYS A 180 19.78 -39.42 -14.93
C LYS A 180 19.11 -38.27 -14.19
N ARG A 181 17.79 -38.15 -14.29
CA ARG A 181 17.04 -37.21 -13.44
C ARG A 181 17.05 -37.73 -12.00
N SER A 182 17.67 -36.98 -11.09
CA SER A 182 17.55 -37.25 -9.66
C SER A 182 16.14 -36.85 -9.19
N PRO A 183 15.37 -37.76 -8.55
CA PRO A 183 14.02 -37.46 -8.08
C PRO A 183 13.99 -36.44 -6.93
N VAL A 184 15.13 -36.12 -6.31
CA VAL A 184 15.18 -35.41 -5.03
C VAL A 184 15.23 -33.87 -5.19
N LEU A 185 15.61 -33.35 -6.35
CA LEU A 185 15.88 -31.90 -6.49
C LEU A 185 15.25 -31.22 -7.72
N GLY A 186 14.54 -31.93 -8.61
CA GLY A 186 13.96 -31.31 -9.82
C GLY A 186 14.99 -30.72 -10.81
N LEU A 187 16.28 -30.74 -10.46
CA LEU A 187 17.42 -30.35 -11.26
C LEU A 187 18.11 -31.63 -11.80
N GLU A 188 18.54 -31.58 -13.07
CA GLU A 188 19.35 -32.64 -13.65
C GLU A 188 20.64 -32.80 -12.84
N SER A 189 20.80 -33.94 -12.18
CA SER A 189 22.01 -34.22 -11.41
C SER A 189 23.19 -34.39 -12.36
N VAL A 190 24.19 -33.53 -12.22
CA VAL A 190 25.48 -33.61 -12.91
C VAL A 190 26.34 -34.69 -12.23
N PHE A 191 25.97 -35.95 -12.49
CA PHE A 191 26.68 -37.21 -12.20
C PHE A 191 27.02 -37.59 -10.74
N GLU A 192 27.08 -38.91 -10.48
CA GLU A 192 27.73 -39.57 -9.34
C GLU A 192 29.20 -39.90 -9.69
#